data_AF-A0A813L960-F1
#
_entry.id   AF-A0A813L960-F1
#
_cell.length_a   1.000
_cell.length_b   1.000
_cell.length_c   1.000
_cell.angle_alpha   90.00
_cell.angle_beta   90.00
_cell.angle_gamma   90.00
#
_symmetry.space_group_name_H-M   'P 1'
#
loop_
_entity.id
_entity.type
_entity.pdbx_description
1 polymer ?
#
loop_
_entity_poly.entity_id
_entity_poly.type
_entity_poly.pdbx_seq_one_letter_code
_entity_poly.pdbx_strand_id
1 'polypeptide(L)'
;MLLLLLLLLLLLLLLLLFLLLLLSVSRAQRHRWELLGSLQPVSSMLLSRCRLGINAPVRYKPPLPVRFKVPKGNIVPLPANVQDIQLGKMLVAAKPHRVTSEQIELGRKILRRFLGRKGDFLVNVHATYAVTRKPQGVKMGQGKGSIDHFIARVPAGRVMFHIPSLNPLPGYSPNLQAFKEIADKMPMATKFRQQYNDFPGNLSKGRQ
;
A
#
# COMPACT_ATOMS: atom_id res chain seq x y z
N MET A 1 58.83 31.02 -39.93
CA MET A 1 57.70 31.81 -39.35
C MET A 1 56.35 31.34 -39.89
N LEU A 2 56.11 31.41 -41.21
CA LEU A 2 54.83 30.98 -41.82
C LEU A 2 54.46 29.51 -41.53
N LEU A 3 55.43 28.58 -41.65
CA LEU A 3 55.22 27.16 -41.39
C LEU A 3 54.85 26.86 -39.93
N LEU A 4 55.48 27.54 -38.98
CA LEU A 4 55.20 27.41 -37.55
C LEU A 4 53.79 27.92 -37.21
N LEU A 5 53.37 29.00 -37.87
CA LEU A 5 52.05 29.60 -37.70
C LEU A 5 50.95 28.71 -38.29
N LEU A 6 51.22 28.05 -39.43
CA LEU A 6 50.36 27.03 -40.03
C LEU A 6 50.21 25.78 -39.16
N LEU A 7 51.31 25.31 -38.56
CA LEU A 7 51.32 24.15 -37.66
C LEU A 7 50.53 24.43 -36.36
N LEU A 8 50.68 25.65 -35.81
CA LEU A 8 49.95 26.08 -34.62
C LEU A 8 48.44 26.23 -34.89
N LEU A 9 48.07 26.74 -36.08
CA LEU A 9 46.67 26.86 -36.51
C LEU A 9 46.03 25.48 -36.74
N LEU A 10 46.77 24.52 -37.33
CA LEU A 10 46.32 23.14 -37.51
C LEU A 10 46.13 22.41 -36.16
N LEU A 11 47.02 22.63 -35.20
CA LEU A 11 46.92 22.08 -33.85
C LEU A 11 45.71 22.64 -33.08
N LEU A 12 45.44 23.94 -33.22
CA LEU A 12 44.27 24.61 -32.63
C LEU A 12 42.96 24.08 -33.24
N LEU A 13 42.94 23.83 -34.55
CA LEU A 13 41.79 23.27 -35.27
C LEU A 13 41.51 21.81 -34.84
N LEU A 14 42.56 20.99 -34.67
CA LEU A 14 42.45 19.63 -34.13
C LEU A 14 41.92 19.62 -32.69
N LEU A 15 42.39 20.55 -31.84
CA LEU A 15 41.95 20.67 -30.45
C LEU A 15 40.47 21.08 -30.35
N LEU A 16 40.02 21.98 -31.24
CA LEU A 16 38.63 22.40 -31.35
C LEU A 16 37.72 21.25 -31.84
N LEU A 17 38.17 20.46 -32.82
CA LEU A 17 37.48 19.26 -33.30
C LEU A 17 37.33 18.20 -32.18
N PHE A 18 38.38 17.99 -31.39
CA PHE A 18 38.35 17.08 -30.24
C PHE A 18 37.38 17.56 -29.15
N LEU A 19 37.34 18.87 -28.86
CA LEU A 19 36.40 19.44 -27.90
C LEU A 19 34.94 19.30 -28.36
N LEU A 20 34.66 19.50 -29.65
CA LEU A 20 33.35 19.27 -30.25
C LEU A 20 32.92 17.80 -30.18
N LEU A 21 33.87 16.86 -30.31
CA LEU A 21 33.62 15.43 -30.18
C LEU A 21 33.34 15.04 -28.71
N LEU A 22 34.01 15.65 -27.74
CA LEU A 22 33.67 15.48 -26.32
C LEU A 22 32.29 16.07 -25.97
N LEU A 23 31.93 17.21 -26.56
CA LEU A 23 30.60 17.82 -26.42
C LEU A 23 29.51 16.97 -27.08
N SER A 24 29.77 16.33 -28.22
CA SER A 24 28.83 15.41 -28.86
C SER A 24 28.63 14.13 -28.04
N VAL A 25 29.70 13.58 -27.45
CA VAL A 25 29.63 12.44 -26.51
C VAL A 25 28.88 12.83 -25.23
N SER A 26 29.04 14.06 -24.72
CA SER A 26 28.29 14.57 -23.55
C SER A 26 26.79 14.76 -23.85
N ARG A 27 26.44 15.20 -25.06
CA ARG A 27 25.03 15.26 -25.51
C ARG A 27 24.45 13.86 -25.75
N ALA A 28 25.23 12.93 -26.31
CA ALA A 28 24.82 11.53 -26.48
C ALA A 28 24.65 10.80 -25.13
N GLN A 29 25.49 11.11 -24.14
CA GLN A 29 25.34 10.61 -22.77
C GLN A 29 24.10 11.19 -22.09
N ARG A 30 23.77 12.48 -22.27
CA ARG A 30 22.57 13.10 -21.70
C ARG A 30 21.27 12.46 -22.21
N HIS A 31 21.17 12.15 -23.51
CA HIS A 31 20.04 11.36 -24.02
C HIS A 31 20.06 9.90 -23.55
N ARG A 32 21.25 9.31 -23.32
CA ARG A 32 21.35 7.96 -22.74
C ARG A 32 20.92 7.92 -21.27
N TRP A 33 21.12 8.99 -20.49
CA TRP A 33 20.65 9.09 -19.11
C TRP A 33 19.15 9.44 -18.98
N GLU A 34 18.56 10.10 -19.98
CA GLU A 34 17.09 10.16 -20.09
C GLU A 34 16.47 8.79 -20.45
N LEU A 35 17.16 7.99 -21.27
CA LEU A 35 16.77 6.61 -21.60
C LEU A 35 17.04 5.60 -20.47
N LEU A 36 18.06 5.82 -19.62
CA LEU A 36 18.31 5.00 -18.42
C LEU A 36 17.48 5.44 -17.20
N GLY A 37 17.09 6.71 -17.08
CA GLY A 37 16.11 7.19 -16.09
C GLY A 37 14.67 6.80 -16.42
N SER A 38 14.44 6.31 -17.65
CA SER A 38 13.22 5.66 -18.13
C SER A 38 13.40 4.15 -18.28
N LEU A 39 14.39 3.54 -17.63
CA LEU A 39 14.27 2.17 -17.17
C LEU A 39 13.12 2.09 -16.19
N GLN A 40 11.92 2.06 -16.75
CA GLN A 40 10.78 1.41 -16.18
C GLN A 40 11.29 0.09 -15.61
N PRO A 41 11.10 -0.21 -14.33
CA PRO A 41 11.06 -1.61 -13.94
C PRO A 41 9.92 -2.23 -14.75
N VAL A 42 10.29 -2.92 -15.82
CA VAL A 42 9.57 -4.02 -16.49
C VAL A 42 8.05 -3.90 -16.36
N SER A 43 7.45 -3.01 -17.13
CA SER A 43 6.01 -3.02 -17.36
C SER A 43 5.77 -2.94 -18.86
N SER A 44 4.71 -3.60 -19.32
CA SER A 44 4.17 -3.59 -20.68
C SER A 44 5.02 -4.25 -21.78
N MET A 45 4.88 -5.57 -21.95
CA MET A 45 4.40 -6.17 -23.22
C MET A 45 4.56 -7.70 -23.31
N LEU A 46 5.22 -8.36 -22.36
CA LEU A 46 5.25 -9.84 -22.27
C LEU A 46 4.78 -10.37 -20.91
N LEU A 47 3.69 -9.80 -20.40
CA LEU A 47 2.75 -10.53 -19.53
C LEU A 47 1.37 -10.51 -20.20
N SER A 48 1.36 -10.91 -21.47
CA SER A 48 0.24 -11.64 -22.05
C SER A 48 -0.10 -12.81 -21.12
N ARG A 49 -1.09 -12.59 -20.24
CA ARG A 49 -1.94 -13.66 -19.72
C ARG A 49 -1.15 -14.81 -19.07
N CYS A 50 -0.07 -14.49 -18.33
CA CYS A 50 0.58 -15.49 -17.49
C CYS A 50 -0.36 -15.85 -16.34
N ARG A 51 -0.86 -17.06 -16.48
CA ARG A 51 -1.53 -18.02 -15.59
C ARG A 51 -0.86 -18.15 -14.21
N LEU A 52 -0.60 -17.04 -13.52
CA LEU A 52 -0.30 -17.01 -12.09
C LEU A 52 -1.55 -16.42 -11.45
N GLY A 53 -2.23 -17.18 -10.60
CA GLY A 53 -3.41 -16.79 -9.84
C GLY A 53 -3.15 -15.68 -8.82
N ILE A 54 -2.44 -14.62 -9.22
CA ILE A 54 -2.36 -13.36 -8.51
C ILE A 54 -3.68 -12.67 -8.85
N ASN A 55 -4.70 -12.94 -8.04
CA ASN A 55 -5.96 -12.19 -8.07
C ASN A 55 -5.61 -10.71 -8.16
N ALA A 56 -6.11 -10.02 -9.20
CA ALA A 56 -6.03 -8.57 -9.28
C ALA A 56 -6.40 -7.99 -7.91
N PRO A 57 -5.70 -6.96 -7.41
CA PRO A 57 -5.90 -6.47 -6.06
C PRO A 57 -7.38 -6.22 -5.85
N VAL A 58 -7.98 -6.90 -4.85
CA VAL A 58 -9.42 -6.80 -4.57
C VAL A 58 -9.70 -5.32 -4.27
N ARG A 59 -10.29 -4.61 -5.25
CA ARG A 59 -10.82 -3.28 -4.98
C ARG A 59 -11.88 -3.45 -3.91
N TYR A 60 -11.69 -2.81 -2.76
CA TYR A 60 -12.71 -2.80 -1.72
C TYR A 60 -14.03 -2.35 -2.34
N LYS A 61 -15.00 -3.27 -2.32
CA LYS A 61 -16.39 -2.98 -2.65
C LYS A 61 -17.12 -2.82 -1.32
N PRO A 62 -17.96 -1.78 -1.16
CA PRO A 62 -18.84 -1.72 -0.01
C PRO A 62 -19.73 -2.98 0.01
N PRO A 63 -20.11 -3.47 1.20
CA PRO A 63 -20.93 -4.67 1.29
C PRO A 63 -22.27 -4.47 0.61
N LEU A 64 -22.69 -5.49 -0.14
CA LEU A 64 -24.04 -5.54 -0.69
C LEU A 64 -25.06 -5.72 0.44
N PRO A 65 -26.27 -5.18 0.30
CA PRO A 65 -27.33 -5.42 1.26
C PRO A 65 -27.65 -6.93 1.32
N VAL A 66 -27.42 -7.53 2.48
CA VAL A 66 -27.69 -8.95 2.73
C VAL A 66 -29.11 -9.11 3.26
N ARG A 67 -29.86 -10.09 2.75
CA ARG A 67 -31.25 -10.37 3.17
C ARG A 67 -31.34 -11.08 4.54
N PHE A 68 -30.33 -11.87 4.93
CA PHE A 68 -30.37 -12.70 6.13
C PHE A 68 -29.73 -12.04 7.36
N LYS A 69 -30.38 -12.18 8.53
CA LYS A 69 -29.95 -11.59 9.81
C LYS A 69 -29.11 -12.58 10.62
N VAL A 70 -27.81 -12.30 10.75
CA VAL A 70 -26.87 -13.16 11.49
C VAL A 70 -26.92 -12.94 13.02
N PRO A 71 -26.53 -13.92 13.84
CA PRO A 71 -26.25 -13.67 15.27
C PRO A 71 -24.95 -12.87 15.45
N LYS A 72 -24.81 -12.23 16.61
CA LYS A 72 -23.68 -11.34 16.93
C LYS A 72 -22.31 -12.02 16.76
N GLY A 73 -22.20 -13.30 17.13
CA GLY A 73 -20.99 -14.14 17.08
C GLY A 73 -19.81 -13.61 17.91
N ASN A 74 -18.75 -14.41 18.04
CA ASN A 74 -17.50 -14.03 18.72
C ASN A 74 -16.37 -13.75 17.71
N ILE A 75 -15.33 -13.04 18.14
CA ILE A 75 -14.11 -12.87 17.35
C ILE A 75 -13.22 -14.07 17.66
N VAL A 76 -12.98 -14.90 16.65
CA VAL A 76 -12.09 -16.07 16.78
C VAL A 76 -10.65 -15.58 16.70
N PRO A 77 -9.79 -15.83 17.70
CA PRO A 77 -8.39 -15.42 17.64
C PRO A 77 -7.63 -16.19 16.54
N LEU A 78 -6.58 -15.56 15.99
CA LEU A 78 -5.66 -16.26 15.10
C LEU A 78 -4.85 -17.32 15.88
N PRO A 79 -4.49 -18.46 15.26
CA PRO A 79 -3.62 -19.43 15.91
C PRO A 79 -2.26 -18.79 16.23
N ALA A 80 -1.67 -19.14 17.36
CA ALA A 80 -0.42 -18.53 17.85
C ALA A 80 0.75 -18.59 16.85
N ASN A 81 0.78 -19.63 16.00
CA ASN A 81 1.85 -19.88 15.04
C ASN A 81 1.55 -19.33 13.64
N VAL A 82 0.37 -18.75 13.41
CA VAL A 82 -0.08 -18.28 12.10
C VAL A 82 -0.40 -16.80 12.19
N GLN A 83 0.59 -15.97 11.92
CA GLN A 83 0.36 -14.56 11.64
C GLN A 83 0.20 -14.34 10.14
N ASP A 84 -0.75 -13.49 9.75
CA ASP A 84 -0.94 -13.07 8.36
C ASP A 84 0.12 -12.04 7.98
N ILE A 85 1.37 -12.49 7.87
CA ILE A 85 2.53 -11.67 7.54
C ILE A 85 2.73 -11.68 6.04
N GLN A 86 2.73 -10.49 5.43
CA GLN A 86 2.99 -10.31 4.00
C GLN A 86 4.29 -9.51 3.80
N LEU A 87 4.85 -9.50 2.59
CA LEU A 87 5.99 -8.64 2.26
C LEU A 87 5.52 -7.21 1.98
N GLY A 88 6.28 -6.19 2.38
CA GLY A 88 5.92 -4.78 2.16
C GLY A 88 5.59 -4.00 3.43
N LYS A 89 4.80 -2.93 3.30
CA LYS A 89 4.42 -2.03 4.40
C LYS A 89 2.96 -2.29 4.77
N MET A 90 2.67 -2.50 6.05
CA MET A 90 1.32 -2.86 6.49
C MET A 90 0.94 -2.30 7.85
N LEU A 91 -0.37 -2.24 8.07
CA LEU A 91 -0.97 -1.93 9.36
C LEU A 91 -1.66 -3.17 9.92
N VAL A 92 -1.21 -3.61 11.10
CA VAL A 92 -1.68 -4.82 11.78
C VAL A 92 -2.54 -4.47 12.98
N ALA A 93 -3.62 -5.21 13.21
CA ALA A 93 -4.45 -5.07 14.40
C ALA A 93 -3.71 -5.58 15.66
N ALA A 94 -3.53 -4.74 16.67
CA ALA A 94 -2.89 -5.14 17.93
C ALA A 94 -3.89 -5.74 18.93
N LYS A 95 -5.16 -5.34 18.87
CA LYS A 95 -6.26 -5.86 19.70
C LYS A 95 -7.40 -6.37 18.82
N PRO A 96 -8.18 -7.37 19.27
CA PRO A 96 -9.35 -7.81 18.52
C PRO A 96 -10.47 -6.77 18.59
N HIS A 97 -11.10 -6.44 17.45
CA HIS A 97 -12.20 -5.49 17.41
C HIS A 97 -13.18 -5.75 16.25
N ARG A 98 -14.36 -5.12 16.31
CA ARG A 98 -15.37 -5.13 15.24
C ARG A 98 -15.30 -3.82 14.49
N VAL A 99 -14.72 -3.84 13.31
CA VAL A 99 -14.47 -2.64 12.52
C VAL A 99 -15.66 -2.41 11.60
N THR A 100 -16.21 -1.19 11.56
CA THR A 100 -17.33 -0.85 10.68
C THR A 100 -16.88 -0.67 9.23
N SER A 101 -17.79 -0.85 8.28
CA SER A 101 -17.52 -0.58 6.86
C SER A 101 -17.04 0.86 6.62
N GLU A 102 -17.55 1.82 7.39
CA GLU A 102 -17.18 3.23 7.31
C GLU A 102 -15.72 3.46 7.71
N GLN A 103 -15.25 2.82 8.79
CA GLN A 103 -13.86 2.93 9.23
C GLN A 103 -12.88 2.34 8.20
N ILE A 104 -13.26 1.22 7.58
CA ILE A 104 -12.45 0.62 6.50
C ILE A 104 -12.38 1.58 5.29
N GLU A 105 -13.49 2.22 4.96
CA GLU A 105 -13.56 3.25 3.91
C GLU A 105 -12.75 4.51 4.25
N LEU A 106 -12.75 4.96 5.50
CA LEU A 106 -11.89 6.06 5.95
C LEU A 106 -10.42 5.72 5.76
N GLY A 107 -9.99 4.53 6.18
CA GLY A 107 -8.62 4.06 5.98
C GLY A 107 -8.24 4.00 4.49
N ARG A 108 -9.13 3.48 3.66
CA ARG A 108 -8.97 3.45 2.19
C ARG A 108 -8.84 4.85 1.57
N LYS A 109 -9.68 5.80 2.00
CA LYS A 109 -9.65 7.20 1.54
C LYS A 109 -8.33 7.87 1.93
N ILE A 110 -7.85 7.65 3.15
CA ILE A 110 -6.54 8.17 3.61
C ILE A 110 -5.41 7.61 2.72
N LEU A 111 -5.36 6.29 2.53
CA LEU A 111 -4.38 5.68 1.62
C LEU A 111 -4.43 6.30 0.22
N ARG A 112 -5.64 6.49 -0.33
CA ARG A 112 -5.82 7.06 -1.66
C ARG A 112 -5.38 8.53 -1.74
N ARG A 113 -5.53 9.31 -0.67
CA ARG A 113 -5.04 10.68 -0.58
C ARG A 113 -3.52 10.74 -0.63
N PHE A 114 -2.83 9.88 0.11
CA PHE A 114 -1.36 9.88 0.16
C PHE A 114 -0.70 9.22 -1.06
N LEU A 115 -1.29 8.14 -1.59
CA LEU A 115 -0.71 7.35 -2.69
C LEU A 115 -1.10 7.86 -4.08
N GLY A 116 -2.07 8.77 -4.17
CA GLY A 116 -2.59 9.28 -5.44
C GLY A 116 -3.23 8.21 -6.32
N ARG A 117 -3.37 8.48 -7.62
CA ARG A 117 -4.05 7.56 -8.57
C ARG A 117 -3.20 6.35 -8.96
N LYS A 118 -1.86 6.49 -8.96
CA LYS A 118 -0.91 5.47 -9.43
C LYS A 118 -0.50 4.47 -8.35
N GLY A 119 -0.74 4.76 -7.08
CA GLY A 119 -0.33 3.87 -6.00
C GLY A 119 -1.29 2.69 -5.80
N ASP A 120 -0.71 1.50 -5.78
CA ASP A 120 -1.41 0.26 -5.48
C ASP A 120 -1.39 -0.03 -3.99
N PHE A 121 -2.55 -0.44 -3.47
CA PHE A 121 -2.69 -0.92 -2.10
C PHE A 121 -3.78 -1.99 -2.05
N LEU A 122 -3.72 -2.79 -1.00
CA LEU A 122 -4.64 -3.87 -0.69
C LEU A 122 -5.36 -3.58 0.64
N VAL A 123 -6.66 -3.89 0.66
CA VAL A 123 -7.49 -3.88 1.86
C VAL A 123 -7.82 -5.33 2.16
N ASN A 124 -7.26 -5.88 3.23
CA ASN A 124 -7.36 -7.31 3.55
C ASN A 124 -8.59 -7.66 4.40
N VAL A 125 -9.31 -6.63 4.86
CA VAL A 125 -10.48 -6.75 5.73
C VAL A 125 -11.71 -6.22 5.01
N HIS A 126 -12.78 -7.01 4.99
CA HIS A 126 -14.05 -6.66 4.39
C HIS A 126 -15.19 -6.80 5.41
N ALA A 127 -16.13 -5.86 5.37
CA ALA A 127 -17.28 -5.86 6.28
C ALA A 127 -18.37 -6.80 5.77
N THR A 128 -18.34 -8.06 6.18
CA THR A 128 -19.30 -9.08 5.70
C THR A 128 -20.52 -9.24 6.61
N TYR A 129 -20.40 -8.92 7.90
CA TYR A 129 -21.43 -9.25 8.89
C TYR A 129 -22.40 -8.08 9.08
N ALA A 130 -23.69 -8.34 8.87
CA ALA A 130 -24.76 -7.37 9.15
C ALA A 130 -25.03 -7.25 10.67
N VAL A 131 -25.02 -6.01 11.18
CA VAL A 131 -25.43 -5.69 12.54
C VAL A 131 -26.85 -5.18 12.52
N THR A 132 -27.72 -5.78 13.33
CA THR A 132 -29.12 -5.35 13.46
C THR A 132 -29.31 -4.50 14.70
N ARG A 133 -30.18 -3.50 14.60
CA ARG A 133 -30.55 -2.62 15.71
C ARG A 133 -32.07 -2.48 15.77
N LYS A 134 -32.64 -2.52 16.98
CA LYS A 134 -34.03 -2.13 17.18
C LYS A 134 -34.13 -0.61 17.29
N PRO A 135 -35.20 0.00 16.78
CA PRO A 135 -35.40 1.43 16.96
C PRO A 135 -35.48 1.77 18.44
N GLN A 136 -35.06 2.98 18.79
CA GLN A 136 -35.14 3.46 20.16
C GLN A 136 -36.61 3.60 20.59
N GLY A 137 -36.91 3.23 21.83
CA GLY A 137 -38.28 3.28 22.38
C GLY A 137 -39.11 2.00 22.25
N VAL A 138 -38.63 0.97 21.55
CA VAL A 138 -39.33 -0.32 21.46
C VAL A 138 -38.96 -1.26 22.62
N LYS A 139 -39.96 -1.92 23.20
CA LYS A 139 -39.79 -2.92 24.26
C LYS A 139 -38.99 -4.15 23.78
N MET A 140 -38.50 -4.94 24.74
CA MET A 140 -37.87 -6.23 24.45
C MET A 140 -38.92 -7.21 23.84
N GLY A 141 -38.49 -8.15 22.99
CA GLY A 141 -39.40 -9.05 22.23
C GLY A 141 -39.55 -8.71 20.73
N GLN A 142 -40.48 -9.32 20.01
CA GLN A 142 -40.77 -9.06 18.57
C GLN A 142 -39.62 -9.36 17.59
N GLY A 143 -38.72 -10.28 17.94
CA GLY A 143 -37.66 -10.75 17.05
C GLY A 143 -36.49 -9.76 16.85
N LYS A 144 -35.75 -9.91 15.74
CA LYS A 144 -34.56 -9.10 15.40
C LYS A 144 -34.96 -7.83 14.63
N GLY A 145 -34.34 -6.70 14.97
CA GLY A 145 -34.53 -5.41 14.29
C GLY A 145 -34.05 -5.37 12.83
N SER A 146 -34.10 -4.19 12.22
CA SER A 146 -33.56 -3.92 10.87
C SER A 146 -32.03 -3.96 10.88
N ILE A 147 -31.43 -4.16 9.71
CA ILE A 147 -29.98 -4.06 9.52
C ILE A 147 -29.60 -2.59 9.51
N ASP A 148 -28.64 -2.22 10.36
CA ASP A 148 -28.18 -0.85 10.53
C ASP A 148 -26.89 -0.62 9.72
N HIS A 149 -25.85 -1.40 10.01
CA HIS A 149 -24.55 -1.29 9.36
C HIS A 149 -23.85 -2.64 9.24
N PHE A 150 -22.74 -2.67 8.50
CA PHE A 150 -21.91 -3.85 8.30
C PHE A 150 -20.58 -3.74 9.06
N ILE A 151 -20.12 -4.86 9.59
CA ILE A 151 -18.87 -4.97 10.33
C ILE A 151 -17.98 -6.09 9.81
N ALA A 152 -16.69 -5.92 10.04
CA ALA A 152 -15.69 -6.97 9.95
C ALA A 152 -15.27 -7.41 11.35
N ARG A 153 -15.16 -8.73 11.57
CA ARG A 153 -14.58 -9.28 12.80
C ARG A 153 -13.07 -9.41 12.59
N VAL A 154 -12.29 -8.57 13.24
CA VAL A 154 -10.84 -8.54 13.07
C VAL A 154 -10.16 -9.11 14.32
N PRO A 155 -9.48 -10.26 14.22
CA PRO A 155 -8.66 -10.76 15.32
C PRO A 155 -7.34 -9.98 15.44
N ALA A 156 -6.73 -10.04 16.62
CA ALA A 156 -5.38 -9.50 16.81
C ALA A 156 -4.36 -10.26 15.93
N GLY A 157 -3.41 -9.52 15.35
CA GLY A 157 -2.41 -10.05 14.41
C GLY A 157 -2.85 -10.07 12.95
N ARG A 158 -4.10 -9.69 12.63
CA ARG A 158 -4.58 -9.61 11.25
C ARG A 158 -4.13 -8.31 10.58
N VAL A 159 -3.65 -8.42 9.34
CA VAL A 159 -3.35 -7.25 8.50
C VAL A 159 -4.64 -6.62 8.01
N MET A 160 -4.77 -5.31 8.17
CA MET A 160 -5.92 -4.54 7.69
C MET A 160 -5.66 -3.91 6.32
N PHE A 161 -4.53 -3.22 6.23
CA PHE A 161 -4.10 -2.49 5.04
C PHE A 161 -2.69 -2.89 4.69
N HIS A 162 -2.45 -3.09 3.40
CA HIS A 162 -1.20 -3.59 2.88
C HIS A 162 -0.79 -2.79 1.65
N ILE A 163 0.48 -2.40 1.60
CA ILE A 163 1.11 -1.79 0.43
C ILE A 163 2.20 -2.76 -0.01
N PRO A 164 2.07 -3.39 -1.20
CA PRO A 164 3.01 -4.40 -1.68
C PRO A 164 4.37 -3.81 -2.08
N SER A 165 4.44 -2.51 -2.34
CA SER A 165 5.68 -1.87 -2.81
C SER A 165 6.79 -1.95 -1.76
N LEU A 166 7.93 -2.51 -2.18
CA LEU A 166 9.15 -2.63 -1.40
C LEU A 166 10.07 -1.41 -1.54
N ASN A 167 9.71 -0.39 -2.34
CA ASN A 167 10.59 0.72 -2.68
C ASN A 167 11.28 1.30 -1.43
N PRO A 168 12.61 1.13 -1.31
CA PRO A 168 13.39 1.68 -0.23
C PRO A 168 13.72 3.12 -0.63
N LEU A 169 12.82 4.06 -0.38
CA LEU A 169 13.26 5.44 -0.24
C LEU A 169 13.47 5.72 1.26
N PRO A 170 14.73 5.82 1.72
CA PRO A 170 15.07 6.22 3.06
C PRO A 170 14.77 7.72 3.18
N GLY A 171 13.67 8.04 3.86
CA GLY A 171 13.20 9.40 4.03
C GLY A 171 11.78 9.41 4.60
N TYR A 172 11.32 10.58 5.05
CA TYR A 172 9.99 10.85 5.62
C TYR A 172 8.88 10.49 4.61
N SER A 173 8.59 9.20 4.49
CA SER A 173 7.79 8.68 3.40
C SER A 173 6.30 8.92 3.66
N PRO A 174 5.52 9.36 2.65
CA PRO A 174 4.08 9.60 2.77
C PRO A 174 3.33 8.36 3.30
N ASN A 175 3.88 7.16 3.10
CA ASN A 175 3.29 5.90 3.56
C ASN A 175 3.26 5.80 5.09
N LEU A 176 4.30 6.26 5.80
CA LEU A 176 4.34 6.19 7.26
C LEU A 176 3.33 7.15 7.88
N GLN A 177 3.24 8.37 7.33
CA GLN A 177 2.22 9.34 7.74
C GLN A 177 0.81 8.82 7.46
N ALA A 178 0.59 8.21 6.29
CA ALA A 178 -0.69 7.59 5.95
C ALA A 178 -1.09 6.53 6.99
N PHE A 179 -0.18 5.62 7.34
CA PHE A 179 -0.47 4.60 8.34
C PHE A 179 -0.63 5.14 9.76
N LYS A 180 0.09 6.20 10.12
CA LYS A 180 -0.11 6.89 11.40
C LYS A 180 -1.50 7.50 11.48
N GLU A 181 -1.93 8.22 10.44
CA GLU A 181 -3.25 8.82 10.40
C GLU A 181 -4.36 7.77 10.37
N ILE A 182 -4.14 6.66 9.65
CA ILE A 182 -5.08 5.52 9.68
C ILE A 182 -5.16 4.95 11.11
N ALA A 183 -4.02 4.76 11.78
CA ALA A 183 -4.00 4.24 13.15
C ALA A 183 -4.82 5.12 14.11
N ASP A 184 -4.74 6.44 13.98
CA ASP A 184 -5.50 7.40 14.78
C ASP A 184 -7.01 7.34 14.53
N LYS A 185 -7.44 6.90 13.34
CA LYS A 185 -8.86 6.75 12.97
C LYS A 185 -9.42 5.37 13.26
N MET A 186 -8.58 4.39 13.57
CA MET A 186 -9.04 3.03 13.86
C MET A 186 -9.57 2.93 15.29
N PRO A 187 -10.64 2.14 15.53
CA PRO A 187 -11.25 1.99 16.85
C PRO A 187 -10.43 1.12 17.82
N MET A 188 -9.25 0.65 17.41
CA MET A 188 -8.42 -0.28 18.17
C MET A 188 -6.94 0.07 17.99
N ALA A 189 -6.13 -0.37 18.94
CA ALA A 189 -4.68 -0.27 18.82
C ALA A 189 -4.22 -1.04 17.56
N THR A 190 -3.40 -0.39 16.75
CA THR A 190 -2.77 -0.97 15.56
C THR A 190 -1.26 -0.81 15.66
N LYS A 191 -0.52 -1.74 15.04
CA LYS A 191 0.94 -1.71 14.99
C LYS A 191 1.36 -1.65 13.54
N PHE A 192 2.26 -0.72 13.25
CA PHE A 192 2.85 -0.58 11.93
C PHE A 192 3.98 -1.60 11.76
N ARG A 193 4.00 -2.28 10.61
CA ARG A 193 4.99 -3.32 10.32
C ARG A 193 5.61 -3.10 8.94
N GLN A 194 6.93 -3.22 8.91
CA GLN A 194 7.75 -3.29 7.70
C GLN A 194 8.66 -4.52 7.78
N GLN A 195 9.34 -4.86 6.69
CA GLN A 195 10.27 -5.99 6.65
C GLN A 195 11.45 -5.84 7.63
N TYR A 196 11.93 -4.62 7.84
CA TYR A 196 13.08 -4.31 8.72
C TYR A 196 12.70 -4.03 10.17
N ASN A 197 11.41 -4.10 10.55
CA ASN A 197 10.96 -3.77 11.90
C ASN A 197 10.82 -5.03 12.76
N ASP A 198 11.35 -4.99 13.99
CA ASP A 198 11.17 -6.05 14.99
C ASP A 198 9.70 -6.10 15.42
N PHE A 199 8.95 -7.02 14.83
CA PHE A 199 7.53 -7.19 15.12
C PHE A 199 7.32 -8.34 16.10
N PRO A 200 6.66 -8.12 17.26
CA PRO A 200 6.40 -9.21 18.19
C PRO A 200 5.46 -10.24 17.55
N GLY A 201 5.99 -11.43 17.30
CA GLY A 201 5.34 -12.55 16.59
C GLY A 201 4.11 -13.15 17.27
N ASN A 202 3.61 -12.59 18.37
CA ASN A 202 2.28 -12.94 18.88
C ASN A 202 1.56 -11.75 19.53
N LEU A 203 0.65 -11.13 18.77
CA LEU A 203 -0.21 -10.06 19.26
C LEU A 203 -1.48 -10.54 19.98
N SER A 204 -1.79 -11.84 19.93
CA SER A 204 -2.99 -12.40 20.59
C SER A 204 -2.85 -12.47 22.11
N LYS A 205 -1.62 -12.69 22.60
CA LYS A 205 -1.28 -12.59 24.01
C LYS A 205 -0.99 -11.12 24.28
N GLY A 206 -1.93 -10.43 24.93
CA GLY A 206 -1.83 -9.00 25.25
C GLY A 206 -0.63 -8.66 26.13
N ARG A 207 0.58 -8.60 25.56
CA ARG A 207 1.72 -7.85 26.09
C ARG A 207 1.90 -6.59 25.26
N GLN A 208 1.53 -5.49 25.92
CA GLN A 208 1.98 -4.11 25.75
C GLN A 208 1.62 -3.42 24.42
#